data_AF-A0A936IIV9-F1
#
_entry.id   AF-A0A936IIV9-F1
#
_cell.length_a   1.000
_cell.length_b   1.000
_cell.length_c   1.000
_cell.angle_alpha   90.00
_cell.angle_beta   90.00
_cell.angle_gamma   90.00
#
_symmetry.space_group_name_H-M   'P 1'
#
loop_
_entity.id
_entity.type
_entity.pdbx_description
1 polymer ?
#
loop_
_entity_poly.entity_id
_entity_poly.type
_entity_poly.pdbx_seq_one_letter_code
_entity_poly.pdbx_strand_id
1 'polypeptide(L)'
;MFNGDGTLFGSIGKADFDKMQVLVPPPAVVEAFEHIAAPWDTQILTNEKQSRSLAATRDALLSQLLSGEVRLGDAREIARSV
;
A
#
# COMPACT_ATOMS: atom_id res chain seq x y z
N MET A 1 -21.71 -13.69 -3.69
CA MET A 1 -21.52 -12.96 -4.96
C MET A 1 -22.15 -11.60 -4.79
N PHE A 2 -21.35 -10.52 -4.75
CA PHE A 2 -21.86 -9.14 -4.77
C PHE A 2 -22.27 -8.82 -6.21
N ASN A 3 -23.54 -9.02 -6.53
CA ASN A 3 -24.08 -8.66 -7.83
C ASN A 3 -24.31 -7.15 -7.85
N GLY A 4 -23.49 -6.46 -8.63
CA GLY A 4 -23.76 -5.10 -9.05
C GLY A 4 -24.76 -5.10 -10.20
N ASP A 5 -25.99 -4.67 -9.95
CA ASP A 5 -26.99 -4.40 -10.98
C ASP A 5 -27.36 -2.90 -11.01
N GLY A 6 -26.41 -2.09 -11.51
CA GLY A 6 -26.64 -0.79 -12.18
C GLY A 6 -26.82 0.43 -11.27
N THR A 7 -26.24 1.61 -11.52
CA THR A 7 -25.48 2.15 -12.67
C THR A 7 -24.39 3.10 -12.13
N LEU A 8 -23.18 3.04 -12.69
CA LEU A 8 -22.03 3.93 -12.47
C LEU A 8 -21.18 3.81 -11.19
N PHE A 9 -21.67 3.34 -10.05
CA PHE A 9 -20.80 3.08 -8.87
C PHE A 9 -21.14 1.76 -8.17
N GLY A 10 -20.21 0.81 -8.16
CA GLY A 10 -20.27 -0.35 -7.28
C GLY A 10 -20.03 0.09 -5.84
N SER A 11 -21.10 0.53 -5.16
CA SER A 11 -21.06 0.97 -3.77
C SER A 11 -21.87 0.03 -2.90
N ILE A 12 -21.34 -0.30 -1.73
CA ILE A 12 -22.07 -1.03 -0.70
C ILE A 12 -22.99 -0.02 -0.01
N GLY A 13 -24.30 -0.17 -0.18
CA GLY A 13 -25.28 0.65 0.50
C GLY A 13 -25.40 0.27 1.98
N LYS A 14 -25.99 1.15 2.80
CA LYS A 14 -26.25 0.86 4.22
C LYS A 14 -27.05 -0.44 4.41
N ALA A 15 -28.09 -0.63 3.61
CA ALA A 15 -28.92 -1.84 3.65
C ALA A 15 -28.16 -3.11 3.26
N ASP A 16 -27.11 -2.99 2.44
CA ASP A 16 -26.25 -4.12 2.06
C ASP A 16 -25.27 -4.45 3.18
N PHE A 17 -24.70 -3.41 3.82
CA PHE A 17 -23.84 -3.55 4.98
C PHE A 17 -24.58 -4.20 6.16
N ASP A 18 -25.79 -3.73 6.47
CA ASP A 18 -26.61 -4.25 7.58
C ASP A 18 -27.01 -5.73 7.37
N LYS A 19 -27.01 -6.22 6.13
CA LYS A 19 -27.33 -7.63 5.78
C LYS A 19 -26.10 -8.54 5.76
N MET A 20 -24.89 -8.01 5.92
CA MET A 20 -23.69 -8.84 5.91
C MET A 20 -23.67 -9.77 7.13
N GLN A 21 -23.63 -11.06 6.87
CA GLN A 21 -23.44 -12.06 7.92
C GLN A 21 -21.95 -12.14 8.25
N VAL A 22 -21.60 -11.84 9.50
CA VAL A 22 -20.22 -11.91 10.01
C VAL A 22 -20.16 -12.85 11.21
N LEU A 23 -19.05 -13.58 11.31
CA LEU A 23 -18.73 -14.38 12.48
C LEU A 23 -18.11 -13.44 13.54
N VAL A 24 -18.57 -13.54 14.77
CA VAL A 24 -18.01 -12.80 15.91
C VAL A 24 -17.28 -13.79 16.82
N PRO A 25 -15.96 -14.02 16.61
CA PRO A 25 -15.20 -14.96 17.41
C PRO A 25 -14.91 -14.40 18.81
N PRO A 26 -14.55 -15.26 19.80
CA PRO A 26 -14.10 -14.81 21.11
C PRO A 26 -12.85 -13.91 21.01
N PRO A 27 -12.68 -12.93 21.91
CA PRO A 27 -11.54 -11.98 21.84
C PRO A 27 -10.16 -12.65 21.79
N ALA A 28 -9.98 -13.76 22.49
CA ALA A 28 -8.71 -14.51 22.49
C ALA A 28 -8.33 -15.06 21.10
N VAL A 29 -9.31 -15.42 20.28
CA VAL A 29 -9.07 -15.89 18.90
C VAL A 29 -8.66 -14.74 18.01
N VAL A 30 -9.30 -13.57 18.18
CA VAL A 30 -8.93 -12.34 17.46
C VAL A 30 -7.50 -11.96 17.80
N GLU A 31 -7.15 -11.91 19.09
CA GLU A 31 -5.80 -11.55 19.53
C GLU A 31 -4.72 -12.52 19.00
N ALA A 32 -4.99 -13.83 19.03
CA ALA A 32 -4.06 -14.82 18.48
C ALA A 32 -3.86 -14.66 16.97
N PHE A 33 -4.92 -14.36 16.23
CA PHE A 33 -4.83 -14.06 14.81
C PHE A 33 -4.02 -12.78 14.55
N GLU A 34 -4.33 -11.69 15.26
CA GLU A 34 -3.64 -10.41 15.12
C GLU A 34 -2.15 -10.52 15.42
N HIS A 35 -1.75 -11.33 16.41
CA HIS A 35 -0.34 -11.57 16.71
C HIS A 35 0.44 -12.18 15.52
N ILE A 36 -0.24 -12.92 14.66
CA ILE A 36 0.34 -13.55 13.45
C ILE A 36 0.24 -12.60 12.25
N ALA A 37 -0.91 -11.95 12.06
CA ALA A 37 -1.19 -11.15 10.87
C ALA A 37 -0.54 -9.76 10.93
N ALA A 38 -0.55 -9.08 12.08
CA ALA A 38 -0.09 -7.69 12.20
C ALA A 38 1.38 -7.46 11.76
N PRO A 39 2.34 -8.38 12.04
CA PRO A 39 3.70 -8.24 11.51
C PRO A 39 3.75 -8.27 9.98
N TRP A 40 2.94 -9.10 9.33
CA TRP A 40 2.86 -9.19 7.87
C TRP A 40 2.22 -7.94 7.27
N ASP A 41 1.13 -7.45 7.84
CA ASP A 41 0.49 -6.20 7.40
C ASP A 41 1.46 -5.01 7.52
N THR A 42 2.21 -4.96 8.62
CA THR A 42 3.26 -3.95 8.83
C THR A 42 4.36 -4.05 7.78
N GLN A 43 4.78 -5.27 7.45
CA GLN A 43 5.80 -5.49 6.42
C GLN A 43 5.31 -5.12 5.03
N ILE A 44 4.07 -5.48 4.68
CA ILE A 44 3.43 -5.10 3.41
C ILE A 44 3.39 -3.58 3.29
N LEU A 45 2.90 -2.89 4.32
CA LEU A 45 2.83 -1.42 4.34
C LEU A 45 4.22 -0.77 4.19
N THR A 46 5.23 -1.34 4.87
CA THR A 46 6.61 -0.83 4.82
C THR A 46 7.20 -0.99 3.42
N ASN A 47 7.07 -2.19 2.84
CA ASN A 47 7.57 -2.48 1.51
C ASN A 47 6.89 -1.63 0.44
N GLU A 48 5.58 -1.40 0.57
CA GLU A 48 4.81 -0.56 -0.33
C GLU A 48 5.30 0.90 -0.30
N LYS A 49 5.53 1.45 0.90
CA LYS A 49 6.11 2.79 1.07
C LYS A 49 7.51 2.90 0.46
N GLN A 50 8.38 1.93 0.74
CA GLN A 50 9.75 1.89 0.20
C GLN A 50 9.74 1.78 -1.32
N SER A 51 8.92 0.90 -1.88
CA SER A 51 8.79 0.73 -3.33
C SER A 51 8.37 2.04 -4.02
N ARG A 52 7.37 2.75 -3.49
CA ARG A 52 6.96 4.06 -4.00
C ARG A 52 8.09 5.09 -3.91
N SER A 53 8.78 5.16 -2.78
CA SER A 53 9.89 6.10 -2.58
C SER A 53 11.06 5.82 -3.54
N LEU A 54 11.40 4.55 -3.76
CA LEU A 54 12.43 4.14 -4.72
C LEU A 54 12.03 4.48 -6.15
N ALA A 55 10.77 4.25 -6.53
CA ALA A 55 10.27 4.62 -7.85
C ALA A 55 10.34 6.13 -8.09
N ALA A 56 9.88 6.93 -7.11
CA ALA A 56 9.96 8.39 -7.19
C ALA A 56 11.41 8.90 -7.28
N THR A 57 12.31 8.32 -6.49
CA THR A 57 13.75 8.66 -6.51
C THR A 57 14.37 8.32 -7.86
N ARG A 58 14.08 7.14 -8.40
CA ARG A 58 14.52 6.73 -9.74
C ARG A 58 14.06 7.73 -10.80
N ASP A 59 12.78 8.07 -10.80
CA ASP A 59 12.20 8.95 -11.83
C ASP A 59 12.79 10.36 -11.75
N ALA A 60 12.99 10.89 -10.53
CA ALA A 60 13.64 12.19 -10.31
C ALA A 60 15.11 12.19 -10.76
N LEU A 61 15.90 11.19 -10.37
CA LEU A 61 17.30 11.08 -10.77
C LEU A 61 17.45 10.88 -12.27
N LEU A 62 16.58 10.07 -12.89
CA LEU A 62 16.61 9.86 -14.34
C LEU A 62 16.36 11.17 -15.09
N SER A 63 15.39 11.98 -14.66
CA SER A 63 15.13 13.30 -15.24
C SER A 63 16.36 14.21 -15.17
N GLN A 64 17.03 14.28 -14.02
CA GLN A 64 18.20 15.15 -13.79
C GLN A 64 19.47 14.65 -14.51
N LEU A 65 19.63 13.34 -14.65
CA LEU A 65 20.74 12.75 -15.40
C LEU A 65 20.56 12.99 -16.90
N LEU A 66 19.33 12.90 -17.42
CA LEU A 66 19.02 13.15 -18.83
C LEU A 66 19.11 14.64 -19.19
N SER A 67 18.73 15.55 -18.29
CA SER A 67 18.93 16.99 -18.47
C SER A 67 20.42 17.40 -18.38
N GLY A 68 21.25 16.55 -17.77
CA GLY A 68 22.66 16.82 -17.55
C GLY A 68 22.94 17.76 -16.36
N GLU A 69 21.92 18.09 -15.58
CA GLU A 69 22.00 18.94 -14.38
C GLU A 69 22.80 18.26 -13.26
N VAL A 70 22.79 16.92 -13.22
CA VAL A 70 23.51 16.13 -12.22
C VAL A 70 24.42 15.13 -12.92
N ARG A 71 25.66 14.96 -12.43
CA ARG A 71 26.58 13.93 -12.92
C ARG A 71 26.36 12.62 -12.17
N LEU A 72 26.74 11.50 -12.79
CA LEU A 72 26.57 10.16 -12.21
C LEU A 72 27.21 9.99 -10.80
N GLY A 73 28.30 10.71 -10.52
CA GLY A 73 28.94 10.70 -9.19
C GLY A 73 28.05 11.29 -8.11
N ASP A 74 27.51 12.48 -8.37
CA ASP A 74 26.64 13.23 -7.45
C ASP A 74 25.32 12.48 -7.21
N ALA A 75 24.74 11.89 -8.27
CA ALA A 75 23.52 11.09 -8.17
C ALA A 75 23.69 9.86 -7.28
N ARG A 76 24.88 9.22 -7.26
CA ARG A 76 25.16 8.09 -6.36
C ARG A 76 25.23 8.49 -4.90
N GLU A 77 25.70 9.69 -4.61
CA GLU A 77 25.78 10.21 -3.24
C GLU A 77 24.38 10.55 -2.70
N ILE A 78 23.54 11.18 -3.54
CA ILE A 78 22.13 11.46 -3.24
C ILE A 78 21.34 10.17 -3.00
N ALA A 79 21.53 9.13 -3.84
CA ALA A 79 20.85 7.86 -3.66
C ALA A 79 21.26 7.09 -2.38
N ARG A 80 22.38 7.48 -1.74
CA ARG A 80 22.91 6.83 -0.53
C ARG A 80 22.51 7.54 0.76
N SER A 81 22.02 8.77 0.65
CA SER A 81 21.56 9.58 1.78
C SER A 81 20.05 9.47 2.04
N VAL A 82 19.32 8.76 1.17
CA VAL A 82 17.91 8.37 1.30
C VAL A 82 17.83 6.90 1.72
#